data_AF-A0A503BBY7-F1
#
_entry.id   AF-A0A503BBY7-F1
#
_cell.length_a   1.000
_cell.length_b   1.000
_cell.length_c   1.000
_cell.angle_alpha   90.00
_cell.angle_beta   90.00
_cell.angle_gamma   90.00
#
_symmetry.space_group_name_H-M   'P 1'
#
loop_
_entity.id
_entity.type
_entity.pdbx_description
1 polymer ?
#
loop_
_entity_poly.entity_id
_entity_poly.type
_entity_poly.pdbx_seq_one_letter_code
_entity_poly.pdbx_strand_id
1 'polypeptide(L)'
;MAGTVLERFLADEAATARLGEDLAMALRAGDAIALKGDLGAGKSTLARALIRALADDANLEVPSPTFTLVQSYETRIPVHHFDLYRLSAPDELDELGLDDALSQGAALIEWPERAADRLPETALWIDLAEQGEGRVARLSGQGPVFERVARSLTMRDFLASAGWGEASRRHFVGDASARSYEIVALPGQAPRVLMNSPRLVLGPPVRDGKPYAVIAHTAQSVVAFVAIDRALLGAGVSVPAIHAQDLDQGFLLIEHLGSEGFLGRDGQPIAKRYEAAAELLAMMHGKTWPTRLEAAPGVFHDVPPFDREAMLIEADLLVDWYVPWITGEPANDALRAGYHEVWNALLDRLAGSEYTLMLRDFHSPNIIWRAERAGLDRLGIVDVQDALIGPAAYDVASLAMDARVTISPEIEWRTVAAYVAARRAAGAFDEAGFAEAYAIMAAQRNSKILGIFVRLEKRDGKPYYLKHLPRIRDYLRRALAHPALAGLKDFYMAHGLLEERVP
;
A
#
# COMPACT_ATOMS: atom_id res chain seq x y z
N MET A 1 -24.83 24.21 -11.05
CA MET A 1 -24.49 23.14 -12.01
C MET A 1 -25.16 21.88 -11.50
N ALA A 2 -25.94 21.17 -12.32
CA ALA A 2 -26.54 19.91 -11.88
C ALA A 2 -25.39 18.92 -11.63
N GLY A 3 -25.10 18.61 -10.36
CA GLY A 3 -24.08 17.66 -9.98
C GLY A 3 -24.38 16.27 -10.56
N THR A 4 -23.34 15.47 -10.77
CA THR A 4 -23.50 14.07 -11.17
C THR A 4 -24.38 13.34 -10.14
N VAL A 5 -25.40 12.63 -10.62
CA VAL A 5 -26.26 11.79 -9.78
C VAL A 5 -26.00 10.33 -10.13
N LEU A 6 -25.74 9.51 -9.10
CA LEU A 6 -25.65 8.06 -9.22
C LEU A 6 -26.92 7.44 -8.65
N GLU A 7 -27.43 6.40 -9.31
CA GLU A 7 -28.62 5.68 -8.84
C GLU A 7 -28.28 4.22 -8.53
N ARG A 8 -28.87 3.69 -7.46
CA ARG A 8 -28.81 2.28 -7.07
C ARG A 8 -30.19 1.77 -6.70
N PHE A 9 -30.63 0.71 -7.36
CA PHE A 9 -31.84 -0.02 -6.97
C PHE A 9 -31.50 -1.00 -5.84
N LEU A 10 -32.29 -0.94 -4.78
CA LEU A 10 -32.16 -1.74 -3.56
C LEU A 10 -33.39 -2.64 -3.48
N ALA A 11 -33.26 -3.87 -4.00
CA ALA A 11 -34.38 -4.80 -4.07
C ALA A 11 -34.91 -5.23 -2.70
N ASP A 12 -34.02 -5.28 -1.69
CA ASP A 12 -34.33 -5.75 -0.34
C ASP A 12 -33.40 -5.11 0.72
N GLU A 13 -33.54 -5.57 1.97
CA GLU A 13 -32.69 -5.14 3.08
C GLU A 13 -31.22 -5.53 2.86
N ALA A 14 -30.94 -6.67 2.22
CA ALA A 14 -29.58 -7.10 1.94
C ALA A 14 -28.88 -6.17 0.93
N ALA A 15 -29.59 -5.70 -0.09
CA ALA A 15 -29.10 -4.68 -1.02
C ALA A 15 -28.82 -3.35 -0.32
N THR A 16 -29.69 -2.95 0.62
CA THR A 16 -29.46 -1.77 1.48
C THR A 16 -28.22 -1.95 2.35
N ALA A 17 -28.01 -3.14 2.91
CA ALA A 17 -26.83 -3.45 3.69
C ALA A 17 -25.54 -3.36 2.86
N ARG A 18 -25.55 -3.91 1.64
CA ARG A 18 -24.42 -3.80 0.71
C ARG A 18 -24.10 -2.37 0.32
N LEU A 19 -25.10 -1.51 0.09
CA LEU A 19 -24.85 -0.09 -0.11
C LEU A 19 -24.17 0.53 1.12
N GLY A 20 -24.59 0.17 2.34
CA GLY A 20 -23.93 0.58 3.57
C GLY A 20 -22.45 0.16 3.64
N GLU A 21 -22.13 -1.07 3.23
CA GLU A 21 -20.75 -1.54 3.12
C GLU A 21 -19.94 -0.76 2.08
N ASP A 22 -20.53 -0.50 0.91
CA ASP A 22 -19.87 0.24 -0.17
C ASP A 22 -19.54 1.68 0.25
N LEU A 23 -20.43 2.32 1.01
CA LEU A 23 -20.20 3.63 1.62
C LEU A 23 -19.12 3.58 2.71
N ALA A 24 -19.17 2.57 3.59
CA ALA A 24 -18.19 2.37 4.65
C ALA A 24 -16.75 2.24 4.13
N MET A 25 -16.56 1.60 2.97
CA MET A 25 -15.22 1.46 2.37
C MET A 25 -14.66 2.78 1.83
N ALA A 26 -15.54 3.73 1.47
CA ALA A 26 -15.15 5.03 0.91
C ALA A 26 -14.95 6.14 1.96
N LEU A 27 -15.49 5.96 3.17
CA LEU A 27 -15.56 6.99 4.20
C LEU A 27 -14.18 7.33 4.78
N ARG A 28 -13.99 8.61 5.12
CA ARG A 28 -12.83 9.18 5.83
C ARG A 28 -13.29 10.16 6.91
N ALA A 29 -12.41 10.47 7.85
CA ALA A 29 -12.65 11.57 8.78
C ALA A 29 -12.84 12.90 8.02
N GLY A 30 -13.76 13.75 8.48
CA GLY A 30 -14.20 14.97 7.81
C GLY A 30 -15.37 14.78 6.84
N ASP A 31 -15.80 13.54 6.55
CA ASP A 31 -16.91 13.31 5.63
C ASP A 31 -18.27 13.47 6.32
N ALA A 32 -19.21 14.10 5.61
CA ALA A 32 -20.63 14.16 5.98
C ALA A 32 -21.48 13.42 4.95
N ILE A 33 -22.37 12.53 5.40
CA ILE A 33 -23.39 11.88 4.57
C ILE A 33 -24.77 12.30 5.06
N ALA A 34 -25.53 12.93 4.19
CA ALA A 34 -26.89 13.42 4.40
C ALA A 34 -27.91 12.40 3.87
N LEU A 35 -28.67 11.77 4.77
CA LEU A 35 -29.66 10.74 4.47
C LEU A 35 -31.07 11.35 4.44
N LYS A 36 -31.60 11.53 3.24
CA LYS A 36 -32.93 12.09 2.98
C LYS A 36 -33.91 11.00 2.55
N GLY A 37 -35.17 11.14 2.94
CA GLY A 37 -36.26 10.28 2.52
C GLY A 37 -37.41 10.31 3.52
N ASP A 38 -38.58 9.83 3.13
CA ASP A 38 -39.77 9.82 3.97
C ASP A 38 -39.63 8.90 5.21
N LEU A 39 -40.60 8.95 6.11
CA LEU A 39 -40.67 8.01 7.23
C LEU A 39 -40.79 6.57 6.69
N GLY A 40 -39.92 5.67 7.14
CA GLY A 40 -39.87 4.29 6.63
C GLY A 40 -39.03 4.09 5.35
N ALA A 41 -38.46 5.15 4.78
CA ALA A 41 -37.62 5.08 3.58
C ALA A 41 -36.32 4.27 3.76
N GLY A 42 -35.96 3.87 4.99
CA GLY A 42 -34.80 3.01 5.26
C GLY A 42 -33.52 3.75 5.65
N LYS A 43 -33.60 5.05 5.99
CA LYS A 43 -32.46 5.87 6.45
C LYS A 43 -31.65 5.21 7.57
N SER A 44 -32.31 4.88 8.69
CA SER A 44 -31.64 4.25 9.84
C SER A 44 -31.15 2.82 9.54
N THR A 45 -31.77 2.11 8.59
CA THR A 45 -31.29 0.80 8.12
C THR A 45 -29.96 0.95 7.39
N LEU A 46 -29.86 1.95 6.50
CA LEU A 46 -28.61 2.25 5.80
C LEU A 46 -27.52 2.74 6.75
N ALA A 47 -27.84 3.65 7.67
CA ALA A 47 -26.91 4.15 8.69
C ALA A 47 -26.36 3.00 9.55
N ARG A 48 -27.24 2.11 10.03
CA ARG A 48 -26.87 0.91 10.78
C ARG A 48 -25.94 -0.01 10.01
N ALA A 49 -26.25 -0.30 8.74
CA ALA A 49 -25.43 -1.17 7.93
C ALA A 49 -24.01 -0.60 7.73
N LEU A 50 -23.92 0.71 7.45
CA LEU A 50 -22.65 1.40 7.29
C LEU A 50 -21.82 1.38 8.59
N ILE A 51 -22.43 1.74 9.73
CA ILE A 51 -21.74 1.75 11.03
C ILE A 51 -21.24 0.35 11.40
N ARG A 52 -22.07 -0.70 11.22
CA ARG A 52 -21.68 -2.10 11.45
C ARG A 52 -20.50 -2.52 10.57
N ALA A 53 -20.50 -2.11 9.30
CA ALA A 53 -19.40 -2.41 8.39
C ALA A 53 -18.10 -1.70 8.78
N LEU A 54 -18.17 -0.47 9.31
CA LEU A 54 -17.00 0.26 9.82
C LEU A 54 -16.47 -0.28 11.16
N ALA A 55 -17.36 -0.75 12.03
CA ALA A 55 -17.02 -1.42 13.28
C ALA A 55 -16.52 -2.86 13.09
N ASP A 56 -16.71 -3.42 11.89
CA ASP A 56 -16.54 -4.85 11.61
C ASP A 56 -17.30 -5.75 12.60
N ASP A 57 -18.50 -5.30 13.00
CA ASP A 57 -19.38 -5.99 13.93
C ASP A 57 -20.81 -5.98 13.40
N ALA A 58 -21.24 -7.12 12.85
CA ALA A 58 -22.59 -7.29 12.31
C ALA A 58 -23.70 -7.22 13.38
N ASN A 59 -23.35 -7.43 14.65
CA ASN A 59 -24.28 -7.48 15.77
C ASN A 59 -24.34 -6.17 16.56
N LEU A 60 -23.46 -5.20 16.27
CA LEU A 60 -23.43 -3.90 16.94
C LEU A 60 -24.83 -3.26 16.95
N GLU A 61 -25.26 -2.81 18.13
CA GLU A 61 -26.52 -2.09 18.28
C GLU A 61 -26.36 -0.66 17.77
N VAL A 62 -27.11 -0.34 16.72
CA VAL A 62 -27.18 1.00 16.13
C VAL A 62 -28.66 1.42 16.07
N PRO A 63 -29.23 1.89 17.19
CA PRO A 63 -30.58 2.44 17.21
C PRO A 63 -30.60 3.80 16.49
N SER A 64 -31.80 4.26 16.10
CA SER A 64 -31.94 5.64 15.61
C SER A 64 -31.80 6.60 16.79
N PRO A 65 -30.91 7.60 16.74
CA PRO A 65 -30.71 8.55 17.83
C PRO A 65 -31.81 9.62 17.89
N THR A 66 -33.07 9.28 17.56
CA THR A 66 -34.18 10.24 17.47
C THR A 66 -34.44 11.02 18.77
N PHE A 67 -34.12 10.44 19.93
CA PHE A 67 -34.27 11.11 21.24
C PHE A 67 -32.98 11.75 21.75
N THR A 68 -31.82 11.16 21.47
CA THR A 68 -30.52 11.69 21.89
C THR A 68 -29.97 12.72 20.90
N LEU A 69 -30.58 12.82 19.72
CA LEU A 69 -30.18 13.56 18.52
C LEU A 69 -28.84 13.12 17.92
N VAL A 70 -27.88 12.69 18.74
CA VAL A 70 -26.57 12.21 18.33
C VAL A 70 -26.22 10.92 19.08
N GLN A 71 -25.55 9.99 18.38
CA GLN A 71 -24.88 8.85 19.00
C GLN A 71 -23.53 8.61 18.29
N SER A 72 -22.47 8.45 19.08
CA SER A 72 -21.10 8.26 18.58
C SER A 72 -20.68 6.79 18.68
N TYR A 73 -19.91 6.33 17.69
CA TYR A 73 -19.39 4.98 17.60
C TYR A 73 -17.88 5.02 17.36
N GLU A 74 -17.14 4.41 18.28
CA GLU A 74 -15.70 4.19 18.15
C GLU A 74 -15.45 3.03 17.18
N THR A 75 -15.33 3.35 15.90
CA THR A 75 -15.01 2.38 14.84
C THR A 75 -13.63 2.68 14.25
N ARG A 76 -13.25 2.02 13.14
CA ARG A 76 -12.00 2.33 12.42
C ARG A 76 -11.84 3.83 12.11
N ILE A 77 -12.96 4.50 11.85
CA ILE A 77 -13.08 5.95 11.74
C ILE A 77 -14.22 6.32 12.70
N PRO A 78 -14.03 7.18 13.72
CA PRO A 78 -15.14 7.56 14.59
C PRO A 78 -16.34 8.03 13.76
N VAL A 79 -17.53 7.53 14.06
CA VAL A 79 -18.76 7.91 13.35
C VAL A 79 -19.77 8.48 14.32
N HIS A 80 -20.33 9.62 13.95
CA HIS A 80 -21.34 10.34 14.70
C HIS A 80 -22.65 10.29 13.91
N HIS A 81 -23.63 9.57 14.45
CA HIS A 81 -24.96 9.42 13.84
C HIS A 81 -25.89 10.49 14.41
N PHE A 82 -26.29 11.44 13.57
CA PHE A 82 -27.24 12.50 13.86
C PHE A 82 -28.63 12.12 13.33
N ASP A 83 -29.67 12.38 14.11
CA ASP A 83 -31.07 12.32 13.68
C ASP A 83 -31.71 13.66 14.00
N LEU A 84 -31.85 14.50 12.96
CA LEU A 84 -32.31 15.88 13.11
C LEU A 84 -33.83 16.01 13.09
N TYR A 85 -34.59 14.91 13.12
CA TYR A 85 -36.05 14.94 13.00
C TYR A 85 -36.73 15.89 14.01
N ARG A 86 -36.15 16.02 15.21
CA ARG A 86 -36.64 16.84 16.32
C ARG A 86 -35.86 18.13 16.54
N LEU A 87 -34.93 18.48 15.65
CA LEU A 87 -34.21 19.73 15.73
C LEU A 87 -35.21 20.89 15.51
N SER A 88 -35.24 21.83 16.46
CA SER A 88 -36.25 22.91 16.43
C SER A 88 -35.80 24.08 15.55
N ALA A 89 -34.49 24.35 15.55
CA ALA A 89 -33.89 25.41 14.75
C ALA A 89 -32.50 24.97 14.20
N PRO A 90 -32.09 25.41 12.99
CA PRO A 90 -30.84 24.96 12.38
C PRO A 90 -29.57 25.30 13.16
N ASP A 91 -29.58 26.36 13.97
CA ASP A 91 -28.48 26.80 14.83
C ASP A 91 -28.21 25.86 16.02
N GLU A 92 -29.20 25.08 16.45
CA GLU A 92 -29.01 24.02 17.47
C GLU A 92 -27.99 22.96 17.00
N LEU A 93 -27.76 22.82 15.69
CA LEU A 93 -26.77 21.86 15.16
C LEU A 93 -25.33 22.22 15.55
N ASP A 94 -25.04 23.52 15.72
CA ASP A 94 -23.73 23.97 16.19
C ASP A 94 -23.51 23.52 17.64
N GLU A 95 -24.55 23.58 18.49
CA GLU A 95 -24.53 23.11 19.88
C GLU A 95 -24.40 21.58 19.99
N LEU A 96 -24.93 20.84 19.01
CA LEU A 96 -24.77 19.38 18.91
C LEU A 96 -23.33 18.97 18.51
N GLY A 97 -22.48 19.92 18.13
CA GLY A 97 -21.06 19.68 17.87
C GLY A 97 -20.76 19.00 16.53
N LEU A 98 -21.46 19.37 15.44
CA LEU A 98 -21.20 18.81 14.12
C LEU A 98 -19.75 19.07 13.65
N ASP A 99 -19.22 20.27 13.87
CA ASP A 99 -17.84 20.60 13.48
C ASP A 99 -16.81 19.76 14.23
N ASP A 100 -17.03 19.57 15.54
CA ASP A 100 -16.17 18.71 16.37
C ASP A 100 -16.25 17.25 15.90
N ALA A 101 -17.45 16.76 15.61
CA ALA A 101 -17.68 15.41 15.07
C ALA A 101 -16.95 15.19 13.73
N LEU A 102 -17.00 16.16 12.82
CA LEU A 102 -16.29 16.09 11.54
C LEU A 102 -14.77 16.20 11.71
N SER A 103 -14.29 16.94 12.71
CA SER A 103 -12.85 17.03 13.00
C SER A 103 -12.26 15.72 13.56
N GLN A 104 -13.07 14.93 14.27
CA GLN A 104 -12.66 13.69 14.93
C GLN A 104 -13.01 12.43 14.13
N GLY A 105 -13.98 12.53 13.22
CA GLY A 105 -14.62 11.40 12.58
C GLY A 105 -15.45 11.77 11.37
N ALA A 106 -16.47 10.98 11.08
CA ALA A 106 -17.44 11.23 10.00
C ALA A 106 -18.85 11.38 10.57
N ALA A 107 -19.71 12.14 9.89
CA ALA A 107 -21.09 12.36 10.30
C ALA A 107 -22.08 11.65 9.37
N LEU A 108 -23.02 10.89 9.94
CA LEU A 108 -24.19 10.35 9.27
C LEU A 108 -25.41 11.13 9.75
N ILE A 109 -26.10 11.83 8.85
CA ILE A 109 -27.10 12.82 9.23
C ILE A 109 -28.44 12.44 8.62
N GLU A 110 -29.36 11.95 9.43
CA GLU A 110 -30.75 11.74 9.04
C GLU A 110 -31.54 13.05 9.14
N TRP A 111 -32.50 13.22 8.24
CA TRP A 111 -33.32 14.45 8.11
C TRP A 111 -32.47 15.71 7.87
N PRO A 112 -31.53 15.68 6.91
CA PRO A 112 -30.60 16.78 6.64
C PRO A 112 -31.30 18.10 6.28
N GLU A 113 -32.55 18.06 5.80
CA GLU A 113 -33.35 19.26 5.52
C GLU A 113 -33.57 20.17 6.73
N ARG A 114 -33.42 19.64 7.95
CA ARG A 114 -33.53 20.41 9.21
C ARG A 114 -32.29 21.26 9.49
N ALA A 115 -31.15 20.94 8.87
CA ALA A 115 -29.90 21.65 9.02
C ALA A 115 -29.78 22.92 8.14
N ALA A 116 -30.77 23.18 7.26
CA ALA A 116 -30.72 24.29 6.30
C ALA A 116 -29.40 24.35 5.52
N ASP A 117 -28.63 25.43 5.65
CA ASP A 117 -27.34 25.69 4.98
C ASP A 117 -26.12 25.34 5.84
N ARG A 118 -26.32 24.70 7.00
CA ARG A 118 -25.24 24.35 7.95
C ARG A 118 -24.44 23.11 7.59
N LEU A 119 -24.91 22.31 6.64
CA LEU A 119 -24.15 21.14 6.18
C LEU A 119 -22.99 21.57 5.27
N PRO A 120 -21.84 20.86 5.31
CA PRO A 120 -20.73 21.13 4.40
C PRO A 120 -21.17 21.05 2.93
N GLU A 121 -20.69 21.96 2.08
CA GLU A 121 -20.96 21.93 0.64
C GLU A 121 -20.47 20.64 -0.05
N THR A 122 -19.52 19.95 0.57
CA THR A 122 -18.96 18.68 0.13
C THR A 122 -19.73 17.47 0.67
N ALA A 123 -20.83 17.66 1.39
CA ALA A 123 -21.63 16.55 1.91
C ALA A 123 -22.16 15.66 0.77
N LEU A 124 -22.12 14.35 0.99
CA LEU A 124 -22.77 13.37 0.13
C LEU A 124 -24.25 13.29 0.47
N TRP A 125 -25.12 13.60 -0.47
CA TRP A 125 -26.56 13.46 -0.32
C TRP A 125 -27.02 12.10 -0.84
N ILE A 126 -27.82 11.40 -0.05
CA ILE A 126 -28.47 10.14 -0.43
C ILE A 126 -29.97 10.29 -0.21
N ASP A 127 -30.72 10.38 -1.31
CA ASP A 127 -32.18 10.40 -1.31
C ASP A 127 -32.71 8.97 -1.50
N LEU A 128 -33.41 8.46 -0.48
CA LEU A 128 -34.04 7.16 -0.47
C LEU A 128 -35.55 7.30 -0.73
N ALA A 129 -36.01 6.66 -1.81
CA ALA A 129 -37.42 6.62 -2.18
C ALA A 129 -37.87 5.18 -2.45
N GLU A 130 -39.13 4.87 -2.14
CA GLU A 130 -39.75 3.59 -2.49
C GLU A 130 -39.89 3.45 -4.02
N GLN A 131 -39.60 2.26 -4.55
CA GLN A 131 -39.76 1.96 -5.97
C GLN A 131 -40.16 0.49 -6.14
N GLY A 132 -41.45 0.24 -6.42
CA GLY A 132 -41.99 -1.12 -6.49
C GLY A 132 -41.89 -1.82 -5.14
N GLU A 133 -41.42 -3.06 -5.13
CA GLU A 133 -41.16 -3.85 -3.91
C GLU A 133 -39.84 -3.46 -3.20
N GLY A 134 -39.03 -2.60 -3.83
CA GLY A 134 -37.73 -2.18 -3.33
C GLY A 134 -37.63 -0.67 -3.11
N ARG A 135 -36.40 -0.17 -3.14
CA ARG A 135 -36.07 1.26 -2.99
C ARG A 135 -35.08 1.70 -4.05
N VAL A 136 -35.02 3.00 -4.31
CA VAL A 136 -33.95 3.62 -5.07
C VAL A 136 -33.19 4.58 -4.17
N ALA A 137 -31.87 4.45 -4.18
CA ALA A 137 -30.96 5.40 -3.58
C ALA A 137 -30.39 6.30 -4.69
N ARG A 138 -30.60 7.61 -4.57
CA ARG A 138 -29.99 8.62 -5.45
C ARG A 138 -28.90 9.33 -4.70
N LEU A 139 -27.67 9.12 -5.14
CA LEU A 139 -26.48 9.71 -4.53
C LEU A 139 -26.06 10.93 -5.35
N SER A 140 -25.93 12.07 -4.70
CA SER A 140 -25.51 13.33 -5.33
C SER A 140 -24.57 14.10 -4.42
N GLY A 141 -23.75 14.96 -5.01
CA GLY A 141 -22.78 15.76 -4.27
C GLY A 141 -21.60 16.13 -5.15
N GLN A 142 -20.59 16.71 -4.52
CA GLN A 142 -19.34 17.10 -5.17
C GLN A 142 -18.17 16.91 -4.21
N GLY A 143 -16.97 16.83 -4.78
CA GLY A 143 -15.74 16.75 -4.00
C GLY A 143 -15.37 15.33 -3.54
N PRO A 144 -14.39 15.22 -2.63
CA PRO A 144 -13.66 13.98 -2.41
C PRO A 144 -14.50 12.80 -1.91
N VAL A 145 -15.53 13.03 -1.09
CA VAL A 145 -16.38 11.94 -0.57
C VAL A 145 -17.24 11.34 -1.69
N PHE A 146 -17.83 12.18 -2.55
CA PHE A 146 -18.62 11.72 -3.68
C PHE A 146 -17.77 10.91 -4.67
N GLU A 147 -16.56 11.38 -4.99
CA GLU A 147 -15.64 10.67 -5.89
C GLU A 147 -15.22 9.29 -5.32
N ARG A 148 -14.94 9.22 -4.02
CA ARG A 148 -14.60 7.94 -3.36
C ARG A 148 -15.79 6.97 -3.35
N VAL A 149 -17.01 7.46 -3.08
CA VAL A 149 -18.22 6.65 -3.12
C VAL A 149 -18.52 6.18 -4.53
N ALA A 150 -18.42 7.05 -5.54
CA ALA A 150 -18.57 6.68 -6.95
C ALA A 150 -17.58 5.57 -7.35
N ARG A 151 -16.31 5.68 -6.91
CA ARG A 151 -15.30 4.64 -7.13
C ARG A 151 -15.66 3.34 -6.42
N SER A 152 -16.11 3.39 -5.16
CA SER A 152 -16.54 2.21 -4.41
C SER A 152 -17.74 1.51 -5.04
N LEU A 153 -18.69 2.27 -5.60
CA LEU A 153 -19.82 1.72 -6.34
C LEU A 153 -19.39 1.10 -7.68
N THR A 154 -18.39 1.68 -8.36
CA THR A 154 -17.80 1.08 -9.57
C THR A 154 -17.09 -0.24 -9.23
N MET A 155 -16.45 -0.34 -8.07
CA MET A 155 -15.86 -1.58 -7.57
C MET A 155 -16.94 -2.65 -7.30
N ARG A 156 -18.12 -2.25 -6.78
CA ARG A 156 -19.27 -3.15 -6.65
C ARG A 156 -19.76 -3.66 -8.01
N ASP A 157 -19.82 -2.81 -9.02
CA ASP A 157 -20.22 -3.19 -10.38
C ASP A 157 -19.19 -4.17 -11.00
N PHE A 158 -17.90 -3.93 -10.78
CA PHE A 158 -16.83 -4.86 -11.15
C PHE A 158 -17.00 -6.22 -10.48
N LEU A 159 -17.23 -6.27 -9.16
CA LEU A 159 -17.54 -7.52 -8.45
C LEU A 159 -18.76 -8.21 -9.06
N ALA A 160 -19.84 -7.48 -9.35
CA ALA A 160 -21.04 -8.04 -9.98
C ALA A 160 -20.72 -8.70 -11.33
N SER A 161 -19.92 -8.04 -12.17
CA SER A 161 -19.46 -8.58 -13.47
C SER A 161 -18.64 -9.87 -13.32
N ALA A 162 -17.95 -10.03 -12.19
CA ALA A 162 -17.14 -11.21 -11.87
C ALA A 162 -17.93 -12.32 -11.14
N GLY A 163 -19.24 -12.14 -10.94
CA GLY A 163 -20.08 -13.09 -10.18
C GLY A 163 -19.95 -12.95 -8.65
N TRP A 164 -19.40 -11.83 -8.18
CA TRP A 164 -19.15 -11.49 -6.76
C TRP A 164 -19.97 -10.28 -6.28
N GLY A 165 -21.01 -9.87 -7.02
CA GLY A 165 -21.79 -8.67 -6.71
C GLY A 165 -22.46 -8.69 -5.33
N GLU A 166 -22.78 -9.88 -4.83
CA GLU A 166 -23.42 -10.10 -3.52
C GLU A 166 -22.39 -10.30 -2.38
N ALA A 167 -21.10 -10.23 -2.67
CA ALA A 167 -20.05 -10.43 -1.66
C ALA A 167 -20.05 -9.34 -0.60
N SER A 168 -19.82 -9.71 0.66
CA SER A 168 -19.53 -8.70 1.69
C SER A 168 -18.15 -8.10 1.45
N ARG A 169 -17.98 -6.82 1.79
CA ARG A 169 -16.69 -6.11 1.68
C ARG A 169 -16.23 -5.64 3.06
N ARG A 170 -14.97 -5.88 3.39
CA ARG A 170 -14.33 -5.42 4.63
C ARG A 170 -12.98 -4.79 4.35
N HIS A 171 -12.65 -3.77 5.13
CA HIS A 171 -11.35 -3.10 5.01
C HIS A 171 -10.22 -4.11 5.26
N PHE A 172 -9.23 -4.14 4.38
CA PHE A 172 -8.01 -4.91 4.55
C PHE A 172 -6.82 -3.96 4.73
N VAL A 173 -5.78 -4.42 5.42
CA VAL A 173 -4.60 -3.61 5.77
C VAL A 173 -4.07 -2.90 4.52
N GLY A 174 -3.96 -1.57 4.61
CA GLY A 174 -3.39 -0.73 3.56
C GLY A 174 -1.88 -0.54 3.71
N ASP A 175 -1.19 -0.28 2.61
CA ASP A 175 0.19 0.18 2.61
C ASP A 175 0.26 1.73 2.60
N ALA A 176 1.46 2.28 2.45
CA ALA A 176 1.67 3.72 2.38
C ALA A 176 1.30 4.35 1.02
N SER A 177 0.79 3.57 0.07
CA SER A 177 0.55 3.96 -1.33
C SER A 177 -0.90 4.42 -1.57
N ALA A 178 -1.22 4.74 -2.83
CA ALA A 178 -2.59 5.03 -3.26
C ALA A 178 -3.46 3.79 -3.44
N ARG A 179 -2.88 2.58 -3.31
CA ARG A 179 -3.59 1.31 -3.44
C ARG A 179 -4.38 1.02 -2.17
N SER A 180 -5.56 0.45 -2.34
CA SER A 180 -6.35 -0.07 -1.22
C SER A 180 -6.74 -1.51 -1.48
N TYR A 181 -6.84 -2.27 -0.40
CA TYR A 181 -7.24 -3.67 -0.43
C TYR A 181 -8.46 -3.86 0.46
N GLU A 182 -9.33 -4.78 0.04
CA GLU A 182 -10.52 -5.16 0.78
C GLU A 182 -10.65 -6.69 0.78
N ILE A 183 -11.04 -7.28 1.90
CA ILE A 183 -11.46 -8.68 1.91
C ILE A 183 -12.88 -8.73 1.36
N VAL A 184 -13.08 -9.61 0.38
CA VAL A 184 -14.42 -9.92 -0.14
C VAL A 184 -14.77 -11.38 0.15
N ALA A 185 -15.97 -11.59 0.68
CA ALA A 185 -16.43 -12.91 1.09
C ALA A 185 -17.82 -13.24 0.53
N LEU A 186 -17.96 -14.47 0.05
CA LEU A 186 -19.23 -15.07 -0.31
C LEU A 186 -19.46 -16.34 0.52
N PRO A 187 -20.70 -16.59 1.01
CA PRO A 187 -21.01 -17.83 1.71
C PRO A 187 -20.62 -19.06 0.89
N GLY A 188 -19.88 -19.98 1.51
CA GLY A 188 -19.43 -21.22 0.87
C GLY A 188 -18.25 -21.09 -0.09
N GLN A 189 -17.66 -19.89 -0.25
CA GLN A 189 -16.46 -19.66 -1.05
C GLN A 189 -15.29 -19.21 -0.17
N ALA A 190 -14.07 -19.52 -0.58
CA ALA A 190 -12.88 -18.96 0.06
C ALA A 190 -12.85 -17.43 -0.14
N PRO A 191 -12.42 -16.65 0.88
CA PRO A 191 -12.32 -15.21 0.74
C PRO A 191 -11.30 -14.81 -0.33
N ARG A 192 -11.52 -13.64 -0.93
CA ARG A 192 -10.64 -13.05 -1.93
C ARG A 192 -10.23 -11.65 -1.49
N VAL A 193 -9.23 -11.10 -2.16
CA VAL A 193 -8.81 -9.71 -2.00
C VAL A 193 -9.26 -8.92 -3.21
N LEU A 194 -10.02 -7.86 -2.98
CA LEU A 194 -10.31 -6.84 -3.98
C LEU A 194 -9.25 -5.75 -3.88
N MET A 195 -8.44 -5.62 -4.93
CA MET A 195 -7.43 -4.60 -5.06
C MET A 195 -7.98 -3.43 -5.88
N ASN A 196 -7.81 -2.24 -5.33
CA ASN A 196 -8.07 -0.97 -6.00
C ASN A 196 -6.75 -0.22 -6.17
N SER A 197 -6.26 -0.15 -7.40
CA SER A 197 -4.99 0.47 -7.77
C SER A 197 -5.18 1.43 -8.95
N PRO A 198 -5.69 2.65 -8.71
CA PRO A 198 -5.83 3.65 -9.76
C PRO A 198 -4.49 3.94 -10.43
N ARG A 199 -4.54 4.50 -11.65
CA ARG A 199 -3.33 4.96 -12.34
C ARG A 199 -2.57 5.96 -11.46
N LEU A 200 -1.25 5.81 -11.41
CA LEU A 200 -0.39 6.69 -10.65
C LEU A 200 -0.48 8.12 -11.20
N VAL A 201 -0.82 9.08 -10.34
CA VAL A 201 -0.72 10.50 -10.67
C VAL A 201 0.74 10.92 -10.50
N LEU A 202 1.38 11.33 -11.59
CA LEU A 202 2.77 11.76 -11.56
C LEU A 202 2.92 13.08 -10.80
N GLY A 203 3.89 13.12 -9.89
CA GLY A 203 4.28 14.34 -9.20
C GLY A 203 5.02 15.34 -10.10
N PRO A 204 5.43 16.49 -9.55
CA PRO A 204 6.21 17.47 -10.29
C PRO A 204 7.56 16.88 -10.75
N PRO A 205 8.16 17.45 -11.81
CA PRO A 205 9.53 17.14 -12.20
C PRO A 205 10.52 17.35 -11.06
N VAL A 206 11.47 16.41 -10.90
CA VAL A 206 12.54 16.50 -9.87
C VAL A 206 13.94 16.54 -10.49
N ARG A 207 14.11 16.06 -11.72
CA ARG A 207 15.39 16.06 -12.45
C ARG A 207 15.13 15.97 -13.96
N ASP A 208 15.81 16.82 -14.74
CA ASP A 208 15.74 16.83 -16.21
C ASP A 208 14.31 16.84 -16.78
N GLY A 209 13.38 17.54 -16.12
CA GLY A 209 11.98 17.60 -16.51
C GLY A 209 11.17 16.32 -16.22
N LYS A 210 11.79 15.27 -15.64
CA LYS A 210 11.14 14.01 -15.31
C LYS A 210 10.68 13.96 -13.84
N PRO A 211 9.46 13.46 -13.56
CA PRO A 211 9.02 13.12 -12.20
C PRO A 211 9.82 11.95 -11.61
N TYR A 212 9.91 11.89 -10.27
CA TYR A 212 10.61 10.80 -9.55
C TYR A 212 10.17 9.41 -10.00
N ALA A 213 8.86 9.18 -10.12
CA ALA A 213 8.29 7.89 -10.49
C ALA A 213 8.73 7.42 -11.90
N VAL A 214 9.05 8.35 -12.81
CA VAL A 214 9.54 8.02 -14.15
C VAL A 214 11.00 7.60 -14.10
N ILE A 215 11.83 8.33 -13.34
CA ILE A 215 13.27 8.03 -13.22
C ILE A 215 13.48 6.73 -12.43
N ALA A 216 12.72 6.55 -11.35
CA ALA A 216 12.76 5.37 -10.51
C ALA A 216 11.98 4.18 -11.10
N HIS A 217 11.40 4.30 -12.30
CA HIS A 217 10.60 3.26 -12.94
C HIS A 217 9.50 2.66 -12.05
N THR A 218 8.81 3.50 -11.27
CA THR A 218 7.69 3.07 -10.42
C THR A 218 6.51 2.64 -11.28
N ALA A 219 5.85 1.54 -10.90
CA ALA A 219 4.68 1.03 -11.59
C ALA A 219 3.56 2.08 -11.66
N GLN A 220 3.09 2.38 -12.87
CA GLN A 220 2.09 3.43 -13.10
C GLN A 220 0.65 2.91 -13.18
N SER A 221 0.48 1.60 -13.35
CA SER A 221 -0.83 0.96 -13.46
C SER A 221 -0.77 -0.49 -13.04
N VAL A 222 -1.94 -1.10 -12.85
CA VAL A 222 -2.06 -2.50 -12.48
C VAL A 222 -1.58 -3.48 -13.55
N VAL A 223 -1.35 -3.01 -14.78
CA VAL A 223 -0.78 -3.83 -15.88
C VAL A 223 0.56 -4.45 -15.48
N ALA A 224 1.42 -3.69 -14.78
CA ALA A 224 2.70 -4.20 -14.30
C ALA A 224 2.51 -5.33 -13.28
N PHE A 225 1.61 -5.16 -12.32
CA PHE A 225 1.24 -6.19 -11.35
C PHE A 225 0.83 -7.49 -12.07
N VAL A 226 -0.16 -7.41 -12.97
CA VAL A 226 -0.73 -8.60 -13.63
C VAL A 226 0.32 -9.32 -14.49
N ALA A 227 1.16 -8.57 -15.20
CA ALA A 227 2.19 -9.17 -16.06
C ALA A 227 3.28 -9.89 -15.24
N ILE A 228 3.77 -9.26 -14.17
CA ILE A 228 4.80 -9.82 -13.30
C ILE A 228 4.22 -11.02 -12.52
N ASP A 229 3.04 -10.87 -11.93
CA ASP A 229 2.35 -11.93 -11.19
C ASP A 229 2.20 -13.20 -12.04
N ARG A 230 1.68 -13.08 -13.26
CA ARG A 230 1.56 -14.23 -14.17
C ARG A 230 2.90 -14.85 -14.56
N ALA A 231 3.92 -14.03 -14.77
CA ALA A 231 5.26 -14.54 -15.08
C ALA A 231 5.83 -15.34 -13.91
N LEU A 232 5.69 -14.82 -12.68
CA LEU A 232 6.10 -15.48 -11.45
C LEU A 232 5.34 -16.80 -11.24
N LEU A 233 4.01 -16.77 -11.40
CA LEU A 233 3.17 -17.97 -11.31
C LEU A 233 3.59 -19.03 -12.33
N GLY A 234 3.79 -18.65 -13.59
CA GLY A 234 4.26 -19.53 -14.66
C GLY A 234 5.66 -20.09 -14.42
N ALA A 235 6.47 -19.42 -13.62
CA ALA A 235 7.79 -19.86 -13.20
C ALA A 235 7.79 -20.76 -11.95
N GLY A 236 6.62 -20.98 -11.33
CA GLY A 236 6.45 -21.81 -10.13
C GLY A 236 6.60 -21.05 -8.80
N VAL A 237 6.50 -19.73 -8.81
CA VAL A 237 6.44 -18.91 -7.60
C VAL A 237 4.98 -18.79 -7.15
N SER A 238 4.73 -18.94 -5.85
CA SER A 238 3.38 -18.81 -5.31
C SER A 238 3.02 -17.34 -5.15
N VAL A 239 2.17 -16.85 -6.03
CA VAL A 239 1.62 -15.48 -6.04
C VAL A 239 0.07 -15.56 -6.10
N PRO A 240 -0.67 -14.48 -5.80
CA PRO A 240 -2.13 -14.53 -5.76
C PRO A 240 -2.72 -14.85 -7.14
N ALA A 241 -3.54 -15.90 -7.26
CA ALA A 241 -4.27 -16.13 -8.49
C ALA A 241 -5.20 -14.94 -8.82
N ILE A 242 -5.15 -14.43 -10.05
CA ILE A 242 -6.03 -13.34 -10.52
C ILE A 242 -7.33 -13.93 -11.07
N HIS A 243 -8.44 -13.72 -10.37
CA HIS A 243 -9.75 -14.25 -10.73
C HIS A 243 -10.53 -13.35 -11.68
N ALA A 244 -10.39 -12.03 -11.54
CA ALA A 244 -10.98 -11.04 -12.44
C ALA A 244 -10.12 -9.78 -12.47
N GLN A 245 -10.19 -9.03 -13.57
CA GLN A 245 -9.42 -7.80 -13.76
C GLN A 245 -10.18 -6.77 -14.58
N ASP A 246 -10.00 -5.50 -14.21
CA ASP A 246 -10.30 -4.32 -15.02
C ASP A 246 -9.03 -3.46 -15.04
N LEU A 247 -8.26 -3.57 -16.13
CA LEU A 247 -6.95 -2.92 -16.24
C LEU A 247 -7.08 -1.40 -16.42
N ASP A 248 -8.20 -0.93 -16.96
CA ASP A 248 -8.42 0.50 -17.23
C ASP A 248 -8.78 1.24 -15.93
N GLN A 249 -9.66 0.65 -15.13
CA GLN A 249 -10.04 1.19 -13.82
C GLN A 249 -9.00 0.87 -12.72
N GLY A 250 -8.18 -0.16 -12.93
CA GLY A 250 -7.18 -0.61 -11.97
C GLY A 250 -7.79 -1.47 -10.85
N PHE A 251 -8.75 -2.32 -11.18
CA PHE A 251 -9.36 -3.26 -10.22
C PHE A 251 -8.90 -4.69 -10.48
N LEU A 252 -8.53 -5.40 -9.42
CA LEU A 252 -8.30 -6.85 -9.48
C LEU A 252 -9.06 -7.55 -8.37
N LEU A 253 -9.57 -8.74 -8.68
CA LEU A 253 -10.07 -9.69 -7.69
C LEU A 253 -9.08 -10.86 -7.63
N ILE A 254 -8.33 -10.96 -6.55
CA ILE A 254 -7.20 -11.90 -6.41
C ILE A 254 -7.38 -12.86 -5.23
N GLU A 255 -6.64 -13.96 -5.25
CA GLU A 255 -6.60 -14.94 -4.15
C GLU A 255 -6.15 -14.30 -2.82
N HIS A 256 -6.78 -14.70 -1.72
CA HIS A 256 -6.28 -14.38 -0.39
C HIS A 256 -5.26 -15.43 0.06
N LEU A 257 -3.96 -15.15 -0.09
CA LEU A 257 -2.87 -16.11 0.22
C LEU A 257 -2.73 -16.46 1.72
N GLY A 258 -3.34 -15.69 2.61
CA GLY A 258 -3.25 -15.86 4.07
C GLY A 258 -2.77 -14.58 4.75
N SER A 259 -2.52 -14.65 6.05
CA SER A 259 -2.11 -13.50 6.88
C SER A 259 -0.93 -13.82 7.81
N GLU A 260 -0.38 -15.04 7.76
CA GLU A 260 0.74 -15.41 8.59
C GLU A 260 2.04 -14.78 8.04
N GLY A 261 2.68 -13.92 8.84
CA GLY A 261 3.89 -13.19 8.45
C GLY A 261 5.20 -13.94 8.74
N PHE A 262 6.31 -13.21 8.87
CA PHE A 262 7.64 -13.80 9.12
C PHE A 262 8.14 -13.68 10.57
N LEU A 263 7.34 -13.04 11.42
CA LEU A 263 7.69 -12.74 12.79
C LEU A 263 7.03 -13.74 13.75
N GLY A 264 7.70 -14.06 14.85
CA GLY A 264 7.15 -14.79 15.97
C GLY A 264 6.12 -13.95 16.74
N ARG A 265 5.45 -14.58 17.72
CA ARG A 265 4.48 -13.89 18.60
C ARG A 265 5.13 -12.78 19.44
N ASP A 266 6.44 -12.85 19.64
CA ASP A 266 7.29 -11.87 20.31
C ASP A 266 7.75 -10.73 19.37
N GLY A 267 7.32 -10.73 18.11
CA GLY A 267 7.74 -9.78 17.09
C GLY A 267 9.16 -9.99 16.57
N GLN A 268 9.82 -11.09 16.94
CA GLN A 268 11.18 -11.39 16.47
C GLN A 268 11.18 -12.12 15.12
N PRO A 269 12.16 -11.85 14.25
CA PRO A 269 12.26 -12.53 12.96
C PRO A 269 12.53 -14.03 13.13
N ILE A 270 11.79 -14.87 12.42
CA ILE A 270 11.98 -16.33 12.43
C ILE A 270 13.04 -16.70 11.38
N ALA A 271 14.27 -16.97 11.81
CA ALA A 271 15.42 -17.24 10.93
C ALA A 271 15.13 -18.23 9.79
N LYS A 272 14.45 -19.35 10.08
CA LYS A 272 14.10 -20.37 9.08
C LYS A 272 13.19 -19.87 7.95
N ARG A 273 12.36 -18.83 8.20
CA ARG A 273 11.52 -18.23 7.16
C ARG A 273 12.35 -17.38 6.20
N TYR A 274 13.35 -16.67 6.72
CA TYR A 274 14.30 -15.91 5.91
C TYR A 274 15.20 -16.82 5.06
N GLU A 275 15.68 -17.94 5.62
CA GLU A 275 16.42 -18.96 4.85
C GLU A 275 15.58 -19.50 3.68
N ALA A 276 14.33 -19.89 3.94
CA ALA A 276 13.42 -20.37 2.90
C ALA A 276 13.15 -19.31 1.82
N ALA A 277 12.97 -18.05 2.22
CA ALA A 277 12.80 -16.95 1.28
C ALA A 277 14.06 -16.67 0.44
N ALA A 278 15.25 -16.85 1.02
CA ALA A 278 16.51 -16.77 0.30
C ALA A 278 16.67 -17.91 -0.72
N GLU A 279 16.23 -19.13 -0.39
CA GLU A 279 16.17 -20.25 -1.33
C GLU A 279 15.21 -19.98 -2.50
N LEU A 280 14.06 -19.32 -2.23
CA LEU A 280 13.14 -18.88 -3.29
C LEU A 280 13.80 -17.86 -4.21
N LEU A 281 14.47 -16.84 -3.67
CA LEU A 281 15.22 -15.87 -4.47
C LEU A 281 16.30 -16.56 -5.31
N ALA A 282 17.02 -17.53 -4.74
CA ALA A 282 18.03 -18.27 -5.49
C ALA A 282 17.43 -19.02 -6.69
N MET A 283 16.25 -19.62 -6.50
CA MET A 283 15.48 -20.29 -7.56
C MET A 283 15.02 -19.28 -8.63
N MET A 284 14.49 -18.13 -8.22
CA MET A 284 14.02 -17.08 -9.14
C MET A 284 15.16 -16.46 -9.94
N HIS A 285 16.26 -16.09 -9.28
CA HIS A 285 17.40 -15.43 -9.91
C HIS A 285 18.16 -16.35 -10.86
N GLY A 286 18.12 -17.67 -10.62
CA GLY A 286 18.68 -18.67 -11.54
C GLY A 286 17.87 -18.90 -12.82
N LYS A 287 16.71 -18.24 -12.99
CA LYS A 287 15.90 -18.33 -14.22
C LYS A 287 16.22 -17.19 -15.18
N THR A 288 15.93 -17.43 -16.46
CA THR A 288 15.85 -16.39 -17.48
C THR A 288 14.43 -15.83 -17.55
N TRP A 289 14.31 -14.51 -17.46
CA TRP A 289 13.02 -13.81 -17.48
C TRP A 289 12.85 -13.03 -18.79
N PRO A 290 11.67 -13.08 -19.44
CA PRO A 290 11.38 -12.19 -20.55
C PRO A 290 11.28 -10.74 -20.05
N THR A 291 11.80 -9.80 -20.83
CA THR A 291 11.67 -8.36 -20.53
C THR A 291 10.33 -7.79 -20.97
N ARG A 292 9.58 -8.51 -21.82
CA ARG A 292 8.23 -8.14 -22.26
C ARG A 292 7.25 -9.22 -21.84
N LEU A 293 6.32 -8.85 -20.95
CA LEU A 293 5.40 -9.76 -20.30
C LEU A 293 3.95 -9.40 -20.67
N GLU A 294 3.11 -10.40 -20.90
CA GLU A 294 1.71 -10.20 -21.29
C GLU A 294 0.78 -10.15 -20.06
N ALA A 295 0.10 -9.02 -19.87
CA ALA A 295 -0.88 -8.82 -18.79
C ALA A 295 -2.31 -9.25 -19.19
N ALA A 296 -2.63 -9.19 -20.48
CA ALA A 296 -3.90 -9.63 -21.08
C ALA A 296 -3.67 -9.78 -22.58
N PRO A 297 -4.56 -10.46 -23.34
CA PRO A 297 -4.43 -10.58 -24.78
C PRO A 297 -4.14 -9.23 -25.45
N GLY A 298 -2.93 -9.05 -25.97
CA GLY A 298 -2.51 -7.81 -26.64
C GLY A 298 -2.08 -6.65 -25.72
N VAL A 299 -2.12 -6.82 -24.40
CA VAL A 299 -1.67 -5.82 -23.41
C VAL A 299 -0.38 -6.31 -22.74
N PHE A 300 0.68 -5.53 -22.90
CA PHE A 300 2.03 -5.92 -22.45
C PHE A 300 2.60 -4.91 -21.44
N HIS A 301 3.46 -5.42 -20.57
CA HIS A 301 4.36 -4.65 -19.73
C HIS A 301 5.80 -4.95 -20.14
N ASP A 302 6.54 -3.92 -20.52
CA ASP A 302 7.98 -3.99 -20.69
C ASP A 302 8.63 -3.72 -19.32
N VAL A 303 9.28 -4.74 -18.75
CA VAL A 303 9.95 -4.67 -17.44
C VAL A 303 11.16 -3.74 -17.57
N PRO A 304 11.17 -2.61 -16.84
CA PRO A 304 12.26 -1.64 -16.97
C PRO A 304 13.56 -2.18 -16.37
N PRO A 305 14.72 -1.72 -16.86
CA PRO A 305 15.98 -1.98 -16.20
C PRO A 305 16.07 -1.19 -14.89
N PHE A 306 16.73 -1.77 -13.88
CA PHE A 306 17.25 -0.97 -12.76
C PHE A 306 18.56 -0.33 -13.20
N ASP A 307 18.42 0.71 -14.00
CA ASP A 307 19.54 1.42 -14.60
C ASP A 307 20.22 2.38 -13.61
N ARG A 308 21.29 3.03 -14.08
CA ARG A 308 22.07 3.98 -13.29
C ARG A 308 21.24 5.18 -12.84
N GLU A 309 20.33 5.70 -13.67
CA GLU A 309 19.48 6.82 -13.28
C GLU A 309 18.57 6.43 -12.11
N ALA A 310 17.96 5.24 -12.19
CA ALA A 310 17.10 4.68 -11.15
C ALA A 310 17.87 4.41 -9.84
N MET A 311 19.07 3.83 -9.92
CA MET A 311 19.90 3.56 -8.73
C MET A 311 20.34 4.86 -8.04
N LEU A 312 20.74 5.88 -8.81
CA LEU A 312 21.21 7.16 -8.26
C LEU A 312 20.06 8.00 -7.70
N ILE A 313 18.92 8.14 -8.39
CA ILE A 313 17.80 8.94 -7.88
C ILE A 313 17.27 8.41 -6.55
N GLU A 314 17.37 7.10 -6.33
CA GLU A 314 17.04 6.47 -5.06
C GLU A 314 18.09 6.74 -3.98
N ALA A 315 19.38 6.60 -4.31
CA ALA A 315 20.47 6.90 -3.38
C ALA A 315 20.44 8.38 -2.95
N ASP A 316 20.13 9.28 -3.89
CA ASP A 316 20.05 10.73 -3.70
C ASP A 316 19.04 11.15 -2.64
N LEU A 317 18.06 10.29 -2.29
CA LEU A 317 17.17 10.56 -1.15
C LEU A 317 17.95 10.81 0.14
N LEU A 318 19.11 10.19 0.33
CA LEU A 318 19.98 10.47 1.48
C LEU A 318 20.43 11.94 1.47
N VAL A 319 20.92 12.42 0.34
CA VAL A 319 21.46 13.77 0.21
C VAL A 319 20.34 14.83 0.19
N ASP A 320 19.18 14.49 -0.37
CA ASP A 320 18.04 15.38 -0.51
C ASP A 320 17.22 15.52 0.78
N TRP A 321 17.19 14.48 1.63
CA TRP A 321 16.31 14.45 2.81
C TRP A 321 17.07 14.20 4.12
N TYR A 322 17.98 13.22 4.14
CA TYR A 322 18.68 12.87 5.38
C TYR A 322 19.76 13.88 5.76
N VAL A 323 20.54 14.39 4.79
CA VAL A 323 21.56 15.43 5.05
C VAL A 323 20.93 16.69 5.67
N PRO A 324 19.93 17.35 5.06
CA PRO A 324 19.30 18.52 5.67
C PRO A 324 18.72 18.26 7.06
N TRP A 325 18.26 17.03 7.32
CA TRP A 325 17.70 16.64 8.60
C TRP A 325 18.76 16.53 9.71
N ILE A 326 19.95 15.99 9.43
CA ILE A 326 21.03 15.88 10.44
C ILE A 326 21.92 17.13 10.55
N THR A 327 22.00 17.96 9.50
CA THR A 327 22.87 19.16 9.48
C THR A 327 22.10 20.46 9.72
N GLY A 328 20.79 20.48 9.47
CA GLY A 328 19.98 21.70 9.43
C GLY A 328 20.11 22.50 8.12
N GLU A 329 20.98 22.09 7.19
CA GLU A 329 21.26 22.82 5.94
C GLU A 329 21.21 21.89 4.71
N PRO A 330 20.75 22.37 3.55
CA PRO A 330 20.82 21.60 2.31
C PRO A 330 22.25 21.15 1.98
N ALA A 331 22.36 19.95 1.39
CA ALA A 331 23.63 19.50 0.86
C ALA A 331 24.16 20.46 -0.22
N ASN A 332 25.38 20.97 -0.01
CA ASN A 332 26.05 21.85 -0.96
C ASN A 332 26.54 21.10 -2.21
N ASP A 333 26.92 21.86 -3.24
CA ASP A 333 27.32 21.30 -4.54
C ASP A 333 28.55 20.38 -4.44
N ALA A 334 29.50 20.69 -3.55
CA ALA A 334 30.70 19.88 -3.34
C ALA A 334 30.36 18.51 -2.75
N LEU A 335 29.47 18.46 -1.75
CA LEU A 335 28.99 17.21 -1.16
C LEU A 335 28.24 16.39 -2.21
N ARG A 336 27.34 17.01 -2.97
CA ARG A 336 26.59 16.32 -4.04
C ARG A 336 27.51 15.72 -5.10
N ALA A 337 28.47 16.51 -5.59
CA ALA A 337 29.44 16.06 -6.59
C ALA A 337 30.28 14.88 -6.07
N GLY A 338 30.81 14.97 -4.85
CA GLY A 338 31.58 13.87 -4.24
C GLY A 338 30.74 12.62 -3.97
N TYR A 339 29.48 12.79 -3.55
CA TYR A 339 28.54 11.69 -3.36
C TYR A 339 28.30 10.94 -4.68
N HIS A 340 28.03 11.69 -5.76
CA HIS A 340 27.84 11.12 -7.09
C HIS A 340 29.11 10.46 -7.63
N GLU A 341 30.29 11.05 -7.44
CA GLU A 341 31.56 10.46 -7.86
C GLU A 341 31.76 9.08 -7.24
N VAL A 342 31.58 8.98 -5.92
CA VAL A 342 31.76 7.72 -5.18
C VAL A 342 30.72 6.69 -5.57
N TRP A 343 29.44 7.07 -5.71
CA TRP A 343 28.41 6.15 -6.17
C TRP A 343 28.65 5.68 -7.61
N ASN A 344 29.02 6.58 -8.51
CA ASN A 344 29.29 6.20 -9.90
C ASN A 344 30.41 5.16 -9.98
N ALA A 345 31.48 5.34 -9.21
CA ALA A 345 32.57 4.37 -9.14
C ALA A 345 32.11 2.99 -8.61
N LEU A 346 31.18 2.96 -7.65
CA LEU A 346 30.61 1.69 -7.17
C LEU A 346 29.66 1.05 -8.19
N LEU A 347 28.83 1.84 -8.87
CA LEU A 347 27.93 1.32 -9.89
C LEU A 347 28.69 0.78 -11.10
N ASP A 348 29.86 1.32 -11.43
CA ASP A 348 30.75 0.77 -12.47
C ASP A 348 31.19 -0.65 -12.12
N ARG A 349 31.37 -0.97 -10.84
CA ARG A 349 31.79 -2.30 -10.36
C ARG A 349 30.69 -3.35 -10.46
N LEU A 350 29.44 -2.94 -10.64
CA LEU A 350 28.34 -3.87 -10.92
C LEU A 350 28.33 -4.37 -12.37
N ALA A 351 29.14 -3.77 -13.25
CA ALA A 351 29.27 -4.24 -14.62
C ALA A 351 29.76 -5.71 -14.64
N GLY A 352 28.98 -6.58 -15.28
CA GLY A 352 29.26 -8.02 -15.35
C GLY A 352 28.71 -8.84 -14.18
N SER A 353 28.09 -8.21 -13.17
CA SER A 353 27.29 -8.93 -12.18
C SER A 353 26.04 -9.54 -12.82
N GLU A 354 25.41 -10.49 -12.14
CA GLU A 354 24.20 -11.13 -12.63
C GLU A 354 22.98 -10.20 -12.52
N TYR A 355 22.33 -9.97 -13.66
CA TYR A 355 21.08 -9.24 -13.74
C TYR A 355 19.93 -10.21 -14.01
N THR A 356 18.83 -10.03 -13.28
CA THR A 356 17.65 -10.89 -13.36
C THR A 356 16.41 -10.09 -12.96
N LEU A 357 15.24 -10.73 -12.96
CA LEU A 357 14.04 -10.12 -12.41
C LEU A 357 14.18 -9.98 -10.89
N MET A 358 14.35 -8.73 -10.43
CA MET A 358 14.33 -8.38 -9.01
C MET A 358 12.99 -7.74 -8.65
N LEU A 359 12.41 -8.12 -7.52
CA LEU A 359 11.12 -7.65 -7.04
C LEU A 359 11.20 -6.30 -6.31
N ARG A 360 12.41 -5.86 -5.93
CA ARG A 360 12.72 -4.56 -5.31
C ARG A 360 12.21 -4.38 -3.88
N ASP A 361 11.03 -4.89 -3.56
CA ASP A 361 10.43 -4.85 -2.22
C ASP A 361 10.24 -6.27 -1.64
N PHE A 362 11.25 -7.12 -1.83
CA PHE A 362 11.28 -8.47 -1.25
C PHE A 362 11.71 -8.42 0.23
N HIS A 363 10.75 -8.38 1.14
CA HIS A 363 10.96 -8.29 2.59
C HIS A 363 9.74 -8.81 3.38
N SER A 364 9.86 -8.99 4.69
CA SER A 364 8.90 -9.78 5.49
C SER A 364 7.41 -9.40 5.39
N PRO A 365 6.99 -8.12 5.27
CA PRO A 365 5.58 -7.80 5.06
C PRO A 365 4.99 -8.29 3.73
N ASN A 366 5.84 -8.51 2.72
CA ASN A 366 5.44 -8.86 1.36
C ASN A 366 5.56 -10.37 1.09
N ILE A 367 5.79 -11.17 2.15
CA ILE A 367 5.92 -12.62 2.07
C ILE A 367 4.98 -13.26 3.10
N ILE A 368 3.95 -13.95 2.60
CA ILE A 368 2.96 -14.68 3.39
C ILE A 368 3.45 -16.11 3.59
N TRP A 369 3.59 -16.51 4.85
CA TRP A 369 3.91 -17.88 5.21
C TRP A 369 2.64 -18.74 5.16
N ARG A 370 2.71 -19.89 4.48
CA ARG A 370 1.58 -20.83 4.32
C ARG A 370 1.97 -22.17 4.93
N ALA A 371 1.80 -22.30 6.24
CA ALA A 371 2.34 -23.40 7.05
C ALA A 371 1.82 -24.78 6.63
N GLU A 372 0.65 -24.84 5.99
CA GLU A 372 0.04 -26.05 5.45
C GLU A 372 0.66 -26.52 4.12
N ARG A 373 1.51 -25.70 3.48
CA ARG A 373 2.19 -26.00 2.22
C ARG A 373 3.62 -26.51 2.43
N ALA A 374 4.17 -27.14 1.39
CA ALA A 374 5.50 -27.75 1.40
C ALA A 374 6.46 -27.06 0.42
N GLY A 375 7.77 -27.23 0.64
CA GLY A 375 8.80 -26.63 -0.22
C GLY A 375 8.63 -25.12 -0.37
N LEU A 376 8.90 -24.59 -1.56
CA LEU A 376 8.77 -23.16 -1.87
C LEU A 376 7.31 -22.69 -1.94
N ASP A 377 6.31 -23.57 -2.08
CA ASP A 377 4.88 -23.19 -2.12
C ASP A 377 4.36 -22.59 -0.79
N ARG A 378 5.16 -22.71 0.27
CA ARG A 378 4.89 -22.05 1.57
C ARG A 378 5.11 -20.54 1.56
N LEU A 379 5.66 -19.98 0.50
CA LEU A 379 6.04 -18.58 0.39
C LEU A 379 5.14 -17.88 -0.62
N GLY A 380 4.05 -17.31 -0.12
CA GLY A 380 3.17 -16.46 -0.91
C GLY A 380 3.77 -15.07 -1.10
N ILE A 381 4.06 -14.66 -2.34
CA ILE A 381 4.68 -13.37 -2.64
C ILE A 381 3.62 -12.37 -3.08
N VAL A 382 3.64 -11.17 -2.51
CA VAL A 382 2.75 -10.06 -2.87
C VAL A 382 3.57 -8.81 -3.20
N ASP A 383 2.92 -7.75 -3.70
CA ASP A 383 3.54 -6.44 -3.96
C ASP A 383 4.66 -6.50 -5.01
N VAL A 384 4.39 -7.16 -6.14
CA VAL A 384 5.38 -7.50 -7.19
C VAL A 384 5.50 -6.49 -8.33
N GLN A 385 4.63 -5.47 -8.36
CA GLN A 385 4.48 -4.57 -9.52
C GLN A 385 5.70 -3.68 -9.81
N ASP A 386 6.54 -3.40 -8.82
CA ASP A 386 7.70 -2.52 -8.94
C ASP A 386 8.98 -3.30 -9.31
N ALA A 387 8.81 -4.54 -9.78
CA ALA A 387 9.89 -5.41 -10.24
C ALA A 387 10.60 -4.82 -11.47
N LEU A 388 11.92 -5.01 -11.51
CA LEU A 388 12.83 -4.49 -12.54
C LEU A 388 13.81 -5.58 -12.98
N ILE A 389 14.49 -5.37 -14.09
CA ILE A 389 15.67 -6.16 -14.46
C ILE A 389 16.92 -5.50 -13.85
N GLY A 390 17.49 -6.09 -12.81
CA GLY A 390 18.57 -5.49 -12.02
C GLY A 390 19.48 -6.53 -11.35
N PRO A 391 20.49 -6.07 -10.58
CA PRO A 391 21.41 -6.97 -9.90
C PRO A 391 20.66 -7.92 -8.95
N ALA A 392 20.88 -9.23 -9.12
CA ALA A 392 20.24 -10.27 -8.30
C ALA A 392 20.49 -10.07 -6.79
N ALA A 393 21.59 -9.42 -6.43
CA ALA A 393 21.94 -9.16 -5.03
C ALA A 393 21.02 -8.14 -4.33
N TYR A 394 20.24 -7.35 -5.07
CA TYR A 394 19.37 -6.33 -4.51
C TYR A 394 18.25 -6.92 -3.64
N ASP A 395 17.53 -7.93 -4.13
CA ASP A 395 16.47 -8.58 -3.34
C ASP A 395 17.03 -9.34 -2.13
N VAL A 396 18.23 -9.93 -2.26
CA VAL A 396 18.90 -10.59 -1.14
C VAL A 396 19.26 -9.56 -0.06
N ALA A 397 19.76 -8.38 -0.44
CA ALA A 397 20.00 -7.29 0.50
C ALA A 397 18.69 -6.77 1.12
N SER A 398 17.61 -6.69 0.36
CA SER A 398 16.29 -6.31 0.87
C SER A 398 15.77 -7.27 1.96
N LEU A 399 16.01 -8.57 1.78
CA LEU A 399 15.60 -9.61 2.73
C LEU A 399 16.53 -9.70 3.95
N ALA A 400 17.86 -9.77 3.73
CA ALA A 400 18.86 -9.97 4.77
C ALA A 400 19.07 -8.72 5.64
N MET A 401 18.72 -7.54 5.12
CA MET A 401 18.69 -6.27 5.85
C MET A 401 17.28 -5.65 5.81
N ASP A 402 16.28 -6.46 6.16
CA ASP A 402 14.88 -6.04 6.21
C ASP A 402 14.72 -4.80 7.12
N ALA A 403 14.31 -3.67 6.52
CA ALA A 403 14.16 -2.41 7.23
C ALA A 403 12.98 -2.41 8.23
N ARG A 404 12.04 -3.34 8.09
CA ARG A 404 10.78 -3.39 8.84
C ARG A 404 10.95 -4.04 10.21
N VAL A 405 11.93 -4.94 10.37
CA VAL A 405 12.25 -5.62 11.64
C VAL A 405 13.75 -5.59 11.93
N THR A 406 14.15 -5.72 13.20
CA THR A 406 15.58 -5.80 13.54
C THR A 406 16.12 -7.20 13.25
N ILE A 407 16.75 -7.37 12.09
CA ILE A 407 17.59 -8.51 11.71
C ILE A 407 18.94 -8.47 12.44
N SER A 408 19.28 -9.58 13.11
CA SER A 408 20.59 -9.77 13.76
C SER A 408 21.67 -10.15 12.74
N PRO A 409 22.97 -9.99 13.07
CA PRO A 409 24.07 -10.48 12.23
C PRO A 409 23.98 -11.98 11.92
N GLU A 410 23.49 -12.78 12.86
CA GLU A 410 23.29 -14.22 12.64
C GLU A 410 22.24 -14.48 11.58
N ILE A 411 21.07 -13.83 11.65
CA ILE A 411 19.99 -14.05 10.68
C ILE A 411 20.39 -13.51 9.31
N GLU A 412 21.05 -12.36 9.24
CA GLU A 412 21.62 -11.85 7.99
C GLU A 412 22.55 -12.91 7.36
N TRP A 413 23.55 -13.38 8.10
CA TRP A 413 24.51 -14.37 7.62
C TRP A 413 23.82 -15.65 7.15
N ARG A 414 22.87 -16.19 7.92
CA ARG A 414 22.11 -17.40 7.55
C ARG A 414 21.29 -17.22 6.28
N THR A 415 20.68 -16.04 6.11
CA THR A 415 19.89 -15.69 4.92
C THR A 415 20.79 -15.66 3.67
N VAL A 416 21.90 -14.94 3.74
CA VAL A 416 22.85 -14.85 2.62
C VAL A 416 23.48 -16.22 2.33
N ALA A 417 23.86 -16.98 3.36
CA ALA A 417 24.43 -18.31 3.21
C ALA A 417 23.45 -19.29 2.55
N ALA A 418 22.16 -19.25 2.89
CA ALA A 418 21.13 -20.08 2.27
C ALA A 418 20.97 -19.77 0.78
N TYR A 419 20.93 -18.49 0.40
CA TYR A 419 20.90 -18.07 -1.01
C TYR A 419 22.11 -18.63 -1.78
N VAL A 420 23.31 -18.38 -1.25
CA VAL A 420 24.57 -18.80 -1.88
C VAL A 420 24.65 -20.32 -2.02
N ALA A 421 24.28 -21.06 -0.98
CA ALA A 421 24.24 -22.53 -1.01
C ALA A 421 23.26 -23.06 -2.07
N ALA A 422 22.07 -22.48 -2.18
CA ALA A 422 21.08 -22.85 -3.18
C ALA A 422 21.57 -22.55 -4.61
N ARG A 423 22.23 -21.41 -4.83
CA ARG A 423 22.82 -21.05 -6.13
C ARG A 423 23.96 -21.97 -6.54
N ARG A 424 24.87 -22.31 -5.62
CA ARG A 424 25.91 -23.35 -5.83
C ARG A 424 25.31 -24.70 -6.19
N ALA A 425 24.25 -25.11 -5.50
CA ALA A 425 23.60 -26.39 -5.75
C ALA A 425 22.93 -26.44 -7.12
N ALA A 426 22.48 -25.29 -7.63
CA ALA A 426 21.83 -25.18 -8.95
C ALA A 426 22.82 -25.10 -10.13
N GLY A 427 24.09 -24.73 -9.91
CA GLY A 427 25.09 -24.67 -10.97
C GLY A 427 26.29 -23.76 -10.67
N ALA A 428 26.98 -23.33 -11.74
CA ALA A 428 28.08 -22.39 -11.62
C ALA A 428 27.60 -21.04 -11.06
N PHE A 429 28.28 -20.54 -10.03
CA PHE A 429 27.91 -19.31 -9.35
C PHE A 429 29.17 -18.55 -8.91
N ASP A 430 29.27 -17.29 -9.31
CA ASP A 430 30.36 -16.41 -8.91
C ASP A 430 30.04 -15.77 -7.55
N GLU A 431 30.54 -16.41 -6.48
CA GLU A 431 30.32 -15.92 -5.13
C GLU A 431 31.09 -14.66 -4.78
N ALA A 432 32.27 -14.47 -5.35
CA ALA A 432 33.08 -13.30 -5.07
C ALA A 432 32.41 -12.07 -5.69
N GLY A 433 31.99 -12.17 -6.95
CA GLY A 433 31.20 -11.15 -7.63
C GLY A 433 29.86 -10.89 -6.93
N PHE A 434 29.18 -11.94 -6.48
CA PHE A 434 27.94 -11.79 -5.71
C PHE A 434 28.15 -11.08 -4.37
N ALA A 435 29.18 -11.45 -3.59
CA ALA A 435 29.44 -10.82 -2.29
C ALA A 435 29.73 -9.32 -2.43
N GLU A 436 30.45 -8.94 -3.48
CA GLU A 436 30.69 -7.54 -3.81
C GLU A 436 29.39 -6.82 -4.23
N ALA A 437 28.61 -7.41 -5.14
CA ALA A 437 27.33 -6.84 -5.58
C ALA A 437 26.33 -6.71 -4.41
N TYR A 438 26.30 -7.69 -3.49
CA TYR A 438 25.51 -7.65 -2.27
C TYR A 438 25.89 -6.47 -1.39
N ALA A 439 27.19 -6.25 -1.15
CA ALA A 439 27.64 -5.12 -0.36
C ALA A 439 27.22 -3.78 -0.99
N ILE A 440 27.41 -3.62 -2.31
CA ILE A 440 27.04 -2.39 -3.03
C ILE A 440 25.53 -2.15 -2.97
N MET A 441 24.71 -3.16 -3.27
CA MET A 441 23.24 -3.04 -3.23
C MET A 441 22.70 -2.85 -1.81
N ALA A 442 23.28 -3.50 -0.81
CA ALA A 442 22.95 -3.28 0.59
C ALA A 442 23.24 -1.83 1.01
N ALA A 443 24.38 -1.28 0.62
CA ALA A 443 24.71 0.12 0.91
C ALA A 443 23.78 1.10 0.18
N GLN A 444 23.47 0.85 -1.11
CA GLN A 444 22.61 1.70 -1.92
C GLN A 444 21.19 1.74 -1.31
N ARG A 445 20.64 0.55 -1.01
CA ARG A 445 19.29 0.42 -0.47
C ARG A 445 19.18 1.05 0.92
N ASN A 446 20.12 0.79 1.82
CA ASN A 446 20.08 1.39 3.16
C ASN A 446 20.26 2.92 3.11
N SER A 447 21.06 3.43 2.17
CA SER A 447 21.20 4.89 1.94
C SER A 447 19.88 5.51 1.48
N LYS A 448 19.23 4.90 0.48
CA LYS A 448 17.87 5.26 0.04
C LYS A 448 16.89 5.29 1.21
N ILE A 449 16.92 4.28 2.07
CA ILE A 449 15.98 4.14 3.18
C ILE A 449 16.15 5.23 4.26
N LEU A 450 17.40 5.61 4.59
CA LEU A 450 17.63 6.73 5.51
C LEU A 450 16.95 8.01 5.00
N GLY A 451 17.11 8.30 3.71
CA GLY A 451 16.45 9.43 3.06
C GLY A 451 14.93 9.33 3.02
N ILE A 452 14.40 8.17 2.59
CA ILE A 452 12.97 8.01 2.39
C ILE A 452 12.18 8.04 3.72
N PHE A 453 12.74 7.53 4.82
CA PHE A 453 12.08 7.57 6.12
C PHE A 453 11.96 9.01 6.64
N VAL A 454 13.00 9.84 6.44
CA VAL A 454 12.93 11.28 6.74
C VAL A 454 11.90 11.97 5.86
N ARG A 455 11.88 11.69 4.54
CA ARG A 455 10.88 12.24 3.62
C ARG A 455 9.45 11.90 4.05
N LEU A 456 9.21 10.64 4.43
CA LEU A 456 7.90 10.17 4.86
C LEU A 456 7.39 10.90 6.10
N GLU A 457 8.27 11.25 7.04
CA GLU A 457 7.88 12.09 8.17
C GLU A 457 7.68 13.55 7.74
N LYS A 458 8.72 14.18 7.16
CA LYS A 458 8.76 15.64 6.98
C LYS A 458 7.80 16.16 5.91
N ARG A 459 7.61 15.40 4.84
CA ARG A 459 6.74 15.77 3.72
C ARG A 459 5.39 15.06 3.79
N ASP A 460 5.40 13.78 4.16
CA ASP A 460 4.21 12.92 4.03
C ASP A 460 3.46 12.71 5.36
N GLY A 461 3.92 13.33 6.46
CA GLY A 461 3.22 13.32 7.75
C GLY A 461 3.19 11.97 8.46
N LYS A 462 4.19 11.09 8.24
CA LYS A 462 4.27 9.75 8.81
C LYS A 462 5.40 9.64 9.85
N PRO A 463 5.18 10.10 11.11
CA PRO A 463 6.25 10.22 12.13
C PRO A 463 6.83 8.89 12.62
N TYR A 464 6.10 7.78 12.41
CA TYR A 464 6.51 6.46 12.87
C TYR A 464 7.85 5.97 12.27
N TYR A 465 8.26 6.48 11.10
CA TYR A 465 9.42 5.95 10.38
C TYR A 465 10.78 6.32 10.98
N LEU A 466 10.90 7.47 11.66
CA LEU A 466 12.18 7.91 12.22
C LEU A 466 12.77 6.95 13.26
N LYS A 467 11.92 6.28 14.04
CA LYS A 467 12.37 5.34 15.08
C LYS A 467 13.16 4.15 14.52
N HIS A 468 13.08 3.92 13.21
CA HIS A 468 13.81 2.85 12.53
C HIS A 468 15.21 3.27 12.06
N LEU A 469 15.54 4.57 12.02
CA LEU A 469 16.85 5.06 11.55
C LEU A 469 18.06 4.44 12.27
N PRO A 470 18.06 4.21 13.61
CA PRO A 470 19.21 3.58 14.27
C PRO A 470 19.56 2.21 13.69
N ARG A 471 18.53 1.42 13.35
CA ARG A 471 18.69 0.10 12.72
C ARG A 471 19.29 0.23 11.32
N ILE A 472 18.80 1.17 10.52
CA ILE A 472 19.29 1.35 9.14
C ILE A 472 20.75 1.83 9.15
N ARG A 473 21.15 2.67 10.10
CA ARG A 473 22.57 3.04 10.31
C ARG A 473 23.43 1.84 10.66
N ASP A 474 22.96 0.95 11.54
CA ASP A 474 23.67 -0.31 11.83
C ASP A 474 23.86 -1.16 10.57
N TYR A 475 22.82 -1.30 9.76
CA TYR A 475 22.87 -2.11 8.53
C TYR A 475 23.84 -1.54 7.51
N LEU A 476 23.82 -0.22 7.36
CA LEU A 476 24.76 0.50 6.53
C LEU A 476 26.20 0.32 7.03
N ARG A 477 26.47 0.38 8.34
CA ARG A 477 27.82 0.10 8.89
C ARG A 477 28.27 -1.33 8.59
N ARG A 478 27.38 -2.31 8.69
CA ARG A 478 27.67 -3.71 8.34
C ARG A 478 28.02 -3.86 6.86
N ALA A 479 27.24 -3.25 5.96
CA ALA A 479 27.53 -3.25 4.52
C ALA A 479 28.88 -2.59 4.23
N LEU A 480 29.12 -1.39 4.76
CA LEU A 480 30.35 -0.60 4.58
C LEU A 480 31.62 -1.27 5.15
N ALA A 481 31.51 -2.39 5.86
CA ALA A 481 32.66 -3.18 6.28
C ALA A 481 33.34 -3.90 5.10
N HIS A 482 32.64 -4.08 3.96
CA HIS A 482 33.20 -4.71 2.79
C HIS A 482 34.28 -3.82 2.13
N PRO A 483 35.47 -4.36 1.76
CA PRO A 483 36.57 -3.56 1.20
C PRO A 483 36.23 -2.76 -0.06
N ALA A 484 35.34 -3.27 -0.92
CA ALA A 484 34.90 -2.56 -2.12
C ALA A 484 34.21 -1.22 -1.82
N LEU A 485 33.69 -1.04 -0.61
CA LEU A 485 32.98 0.17 -0.18
C LEU A 485 33.87 1.17 0.58
N ALA A 486 35.19 0.98 0.61
CA ALA A 486 36.10 1.86 1.36
C ALA A 486 35.91 3.35 1.02
N GLY A 487 35.81 3.70 -0.27
CA GLY A 487 35.58 5.10 -0.69
C GLY A 487 34.25 5.68 -0.19
N LEU A 488 33.18 4.89 -0.19
CA LEU A 488 31.88 5.29 0.34
C LEU A 488 31.90 5.42 1.86
N LYS A 489 32.58 4.49 2.54
CA LYS A 489 32.77 4.54 3.99
C LYS A 489 33.50 5.82 4.39
N ASP A 490 34.62 6.12 3.74
CA ASP A 490 35.42 7.30 4.01
C ASP A 490 34.61 8.58 3.73
N PHE A 491 33.87 8.62 2.62
CA PHE A 491 32.96 9.73 2.31
C PHE A 491 31.90 9.92 3.41
N TYR A 492 31.25 8.83 3.86
CA TYR A 492 30.19 8.88 4.86
C TYR A 492 30.72 9.31 6.24
N MET A 493 31.91 8.84 6.61
CA MET A 493 32.59 9.25 7.85
C MET A 493 32.99 10.72 7.82
N ALA A 494 33.61 11.18 6.73
CA ALA A 494 34.04 12.57 6.58
C ALA A 494 32.89 13.58 6.69
N HIS A 495 31.68 13.19 6.27
CA HIS A 495 30.48 14.02 6.30
C HIS A 495 29.54 13.70 7.49
N GLY A 496 29.95 12.83 8.42
CA GLY A 496 29.15 12.49 9.61
C GLY A 496 27.83 11.78 9.32
N LEU A 497 27.67 11.15 8.15
CA LEU A 497 26.41 10.55 7.69
C LEU A 497 26.02 9.28 8.46
N LEU A 498 26.97 8.68 9.18
CA LEU A 498 26.76 7.49 10.02
C LEU A 498 26.56 7.82 11.50
N GLU A 499 26.69 9.08 11.89
CA GLU A 499 26.61 9.48 13.29
C GLU A 499 25.17 9.54 13.78
N GLU A 500 25.00 9.31 15.08
CA GLU A 500 23.73 9.58 15.73
C GLU A 500 23.67 11.07 16.07
N ARG A 501 23.10 11.83 15.14
CA ARG A 501 22.74 13.23 15.35
C ARG A 501 21.21 13.27 15.42
N VAL A 502 20.70 13.59 16.59
CA VAL A 502 19.28 13.92 16.75
C VAL A 502 19.19 15.44 16.61
N PRO A 503 18.41 15.98 15.67
CA PRO A 503 18.16 17.42 15.59
C PRO A 503 17.44 17.94 16.83
#